data_AF-A0A939EW40-F1
#
_entry.id   AF-A0A939EW40-F1
#
_cell.length_a   1.000
_cell.length_b   1.000
_cell.length_c   1.000
_cell.angle_alpha   90.00
_cell.angle_beta   90.00
_cell.angle_gamma   90.00
#
_symmetry.space_group_name_H-M   'P 1'
#
loop_
_entity.id
_entity.type
_entity.pdbx_description
1 polymer ?
#
loop_
_entity_poly.entity_id
_entity_poly.type
_entity_poly.pdbx_seq_one_letter_code
_entity_poly.pdbx_strand_id
1 'polypeptide(L)'
;MKNSLRFCSRLLVATALVITGLSACETSKKGIPEFTSPDKSDMGSRKQEAVSKVVASVGEKGLIKYLVPREQLALAFNRQFGDGTAIDKTMVRKVQGDPKDPASYYLVGLGLRNGMFRGMAIPLTLVSDKELSVRSNASRYIITGVGCTFCFFNFESNDIVGTTCEENTGGSSCDLRIQEGNTLFSR
;
A
#
# COMPACT_ATOMS: atom_id res chain seq x y z
N MET A 1 -22.51 13.38 -52.55
CA MET A 1 -22.00 14.77 -52.42
C MET A 1 -23.21 15.70 -52.54
N LYS A 2 -23.64 16.58 -51.62
CA LYS A 2 -23.13 17.17 -50.38
C LYS A 2 -24.37 17.52 -49.54
N ASN A 3 -24.44 17.11 -48.27
CA ASN A 3 -25.37 17.69 -47.29
C ASN A 3 -24.62 18.76 -46.49
N SER A 4 -25.17 19.97 -46.47
CA SER A 4 -24.69 21.17 -45.79
C SER A 4 -25.85 22.17 -45.89
N LEU A 5 -26.34 22.90 -44.89
CA LEU A 5 -25.90 23.24 -43.54
C LEU A 5 -27.06 24.07 -42.91
N ARG A 6 -27.11 24.15 -41.58
CA ARG A 6 -27.63 25.26 -40.74
C ARG A 6 -29.14 25.55 -40.74
N PHE A 7 -29.76 25.45 -39.56
CA PHE A 7 -29.98 26.63 -38.72
C PHE A 7 -30.37 26.23 -37.29
N CYS A 8 -29.44 26.47 -36.36
CA CYS A 8 -29.73 26.65 -34.94
C CYS A 8 -30.72 27.80 -34.77
N SER A 9 -31.75 27.61 -33.94
CA SER A 9 -32.35 28.64 -33.09
C SER A 9 -33.76 28.22 -32.72
N ARG A 10 -33.96 27.45 -31.64
CA ARG A 10 -35.11 27.51 -30.71
C ARG A 10 -34.77 26.77 -29.41
N LEU A 11 -33.81 27.31 -28.68
CA LEU A 11 -33.58 27.03 -27.26
C LEU A 11 -33.90 28.36 -26.57
N LEU A 12 -34.99 28.42 -25.80
CA LEU A 12 -35.30 29.37 -24.73
C LEU A 12 -36.81 29.29 -24.41
N VAL A 13 -37.13 29.43 -23.12
CA VAL A 13 -38.47 29.41 -22.46
C VAL A 13 -38.83 28.07 -21.81
N ALA A 14 -38.40 27.88 -20.56
CA ALA A 14 -39.22 27.34 -19.45
C ALA A 14 -38.39 27.24 -18.14
N THR A 15 -37.81 28.34 -17.70
CA THR A 15 -37.39 28.54 -16.30
C THR A 15 -38.49 29.35 -15.61
N ALA A 16 -39.05 28.80 -14.52
CA ALA A 16 -39.66 29.47 -13.36
C ALA A 16 -40.96 28.78 -12.89
N LEU A 17 -40.87 27.95 -11.84
CA LEU A 17 -41.98 27.80 -10.89
C LEU A 17 -41.46 27.33 -9.51
N VAL A 18 -41.40 28.29 -8.57
CA VAL A 18 -41.88 28.25 -7.16
C VAL A 18 -41.35 27.09 -6.28
N ILE A 19 -40.32 27.23 -5.43
CA ILE A 19 -40.25 27.92 -4.11
C ILE A 19 -41.54 27.90 -3.30
N THR A 20 -41.76 26.86 -2.47
CA THR A 20 -42.44 26.95 -1.16
C THR A 20 -42.17 25.69 -0.34
N GLY A 21 -41.67 25.83 0.90
CA GLY A 21 -41.54 24.71 1.84
C GLY A 21 -40.66 25.01 3.05
N LEU A 22 -41.04 26.00 3.85
CA LEU A 22 -40.52 26.21 5.21
C LEU A 22 -41.13 25.15 6.16
N SER A 23 -40.28 24.39 6.86
CA SER A 23 -40.62 23.88 8.18
C SER A 23 -39.38 23.94 9.08
N ALA A 24 -39.44 24.88 10.02
CA ALA A 24 -38.58 24.95 11.18
C ALA A 24 -38.89 23.80 12.14
N CYS A 25 -37.86 23.20 12.72
CA CYS A 25 -37.93 22.57 14.03
C CYS A 25 -36.71 23.02 14.83
N GLU A 26 -36.96 23.97 15.73
CA GLU A 26 -36.09 24.32 16.84
C GLU A 26 -35.88 23.13 17.77
N THR A 27 -34.64 22.90 18.23
CA THR A 27 -34.43 22.59 19.64
C THR A 27 -33.07 23.11 20.08
N SER A 28 -33.11 24.22 20.80
CA SER A 28 -32.02 24.74 21.61
C SER A 28 -31.99 23.93 22.91
N LYS A 29 -30.89 23.22 23.16
CA LYS A 29 -30.51 22.85 24.52
C LYS A 29 -29.11 23.36 24.79
N LYS A 30 -29.06 24.46 25.55
CA LYS A 30 -27.92 24.88 26.37
C LYS A 30 -27.45 23.69 27.20
N GLY A 31 -26.18 23.35 27.05
CA GLY A 31 -25.42 22.52 27.95
C GLY A 31 -23.97 22.81 27.64
N ILE A 32 -23.42 23.82 28.30
CA ILE A 32 -21.98 24.13 28.29
C ILE A 32 -21.33 23.05 29.15
N PRO A 33 -20.45 22.18 28.62
CA PRO A 33 -19.45 21.53 29.45
C PRO A 33 -18.29 22.52 29.57
N GLU A 34 -17.90 22.81 30.80
CA GLU A 34 -16.74 23.64 31.14
C GLU A 34 -15.53 23.25 30.28
N PHE A 35 -15.03 24.22 29.53
CA PHE A 35 -13.82 24.10 28.74
C PHE A 35 -12.64 24.19 29.69
N THR A 36 -12.29 23.07 30.34
CA THR A 36 -10.95 22.92 30.92
C THR A 36 -9.99 22.96 29.76
N SER A 37 -9.25 24.07 29.63
CA SER A 37 -8.21 24.23 28.63
C SER A 37 -7.18 23.12 28.84
N PRO A 38 -6.94 22.23 27.86
CA PRO A 38 -5.80 21.34 27.93
C PRO A 38 -4.58 22.21 27.65
N ASP A 39 -3.63 22.18 28.59
CA ASP A 39 -2.29 22.72 28.43
C ASP A 39 -1.73 22.33 27.05
N LYS A 40 -1.28 23.34 26.30
CA LYS A 40 -0.53 23.15 25.05
C LYS A 40 0.88 22.69 25.39
N SER A 41 1.02 21.49 25.91
CA SER A 41 2.29 20.82 26.09
C SER A 41 2.11 19.31 26.04
N ASP A 42 1.54 18.81 24.94
CA ASP A 42 1.81 17.46 24.44
C ASP A 42 1.30 17.34 23.00
N MET A 43 2.03 17.96 22.06
CA MET A 43 2.09 17.47 20.68
C MET A 43 2.95 16.18 20.61
N GLY A 44 2.74 15.26 21.56
CA GLY A 44 3.12 13.89 21.42
C GLY A 44 2.21 13.27 20.38
N SER A 45 2.75 13.09 19.16
CA SER A 45 2.17 12.22 18.13
C SER A 45 1.49 11.03 18.81
N ARG A 46 0.16 10.93 18.73
CA ARG A 46 -0.56 9.71 19.10
C ARG A 46 -0.02 8.63 18.17
N LYS A 47 1.06 7.96 18.58
CA LYS A 47 1.61 6.79 17.91
C LYS A 47 0.51 5.75 17.99
N GLN A 48 -0.33 5.74 16.96
CA GLN A 48 -1.35 4.74 16.78
C GLN A 48 -0.66 3.39 16.93
N GLU A 49 -1.12 2.59 17.89
CA GLU A 49 -0.45 1.36 18.28
C GLU A 49 -0.26 0.49 17.01
N ALA A 50 0.98 0.10 16.74
CA ALA A 50 1.31 -0.56 15.50
C ALA A 50 0.61 -1.93 15.46
N VAL A 51 -0.45 -2.02 14.66
CA VAL A 51 -1.14 -3.28 14.39
C VAL A 51 -0.16 -4.25 13.74
N SER A 52 -0.06 -5.46 14.27
CA SER A 52 0.74 -6.55 13.71
C SER A 52 -0.16 -7.71 13.29
N LYS A 53 0.22 -8.42 12.23
CA LYS A 53 -0.49 -9.62 11.77
C LYS A 53 0.51 -10.71 11.40
N VAL A 54 0.33 -11.89 11.97
CA VAL A 54 1.10 -13.08 11.59
C VAL A 54 0.64 -13.55 10.21
N VAL A 55 1.58 -13.71 9.28
CA VAL A 55 1.30 -14.08 7.88
C VAL A 55 1.84 -15.47 7.51
N ALA A 56 2.88 -15.92 8.19
CA ALA A 56 3.54 -17.18 7.91
C ALA A 56 4.28 -17.69 9.16
N SER A 57 4.72 -18.94 9.10
CA SER A 57 5.65 -19.52 10.05
C SER A 57 6.78 -20.27 9.34
N VAL A 58 7.92 -20.34 10.00
CA VAL A 58 9.11 -21.11 9.60
C VAL A 58 8.95 -22.51 10.15
N GLY A 59 8.69 -23.46 9.25
CA GLY A 59 8.58 -24.87 9.54
C GLY A 59 9.93 -25.57 9.66
N GLU A 60 9.87 -26.90 9.74
CA GLU A 60 11.06 -27.74 9.76
C GLU A 60 11.92 -27.53 8.50
N LYS A 61 13.25 -27.56 8.68
CA LYS A 61 14.24 -27.32 7.62
C LYS A 61 14.14 -25.92 6.97
N GLY A 62 13.46 -24.96 7.61
CA GLY A 62 13.35 -23.57 7.13
C GLY A 62 12.27 -23.36 6.06
N LEU A 63 11.40 -24.34 5.81
CA LEU A 63 10.30 -24.21 4.86
C LEU A 63 9.26 -23.21 5.36
N ILE A 64 8.81 -22.29 4.50
CA ILE A 64 7.79 -21.32 4.87
C ILE A 64 6.39 -21.93 4.75
N LYS A 65 5.66 -21.95 5.86
CA LYS A 65 4.24 -22.29 5.92
C LYS A 65 3.43 -21.00 5.99
N TYR A 66 2.63 -20.74 4.96
CA TYR A 66 1.75 -19.57 4.94
C TYR A 66 0.55 -19.80 5.86
N LEU A 67 0.28 -18.83 6.73
CA LEU A 67 -0.90 -18.81 7.62
C LEU A 67 -2.02 -17.96 7.02
N VAL A 68 -1.66 -16.99 6.17
CA VAL A 68 -2.59 -16.25 5.32
C VAL A 68 -2.45 -16.77 3.87
N PRO A 69 -3.56 -17.12 3.18
CA PRO A 69 -3.51 -17.57 1.80
C PRO A 69 -2.82 -16.54 0.88
N ARG A 70 -2.06 -17.02 -0.10
CA ARG A 70 -1.26 -16.15 -0.99
C ARG A 70 -2.15 -15.23 -1.82
N GLU A 71 -3.34 -15.70 -2.19
CA GLU A 71 -4.34 -14.94 -2.92
C GLU A 71 -4.86 -13.76 -2.08
N GLN A 72 -5.05 -13.96 -0.78
CA GLN A 72 -5.41 -12.88 0.14
C GLN A 72 -4.26 -11.88 0.34
N LEU A 73 -3.02 -12.36 0.36
CA LEU A 73 -1.82 -11.50 0.40
C LEU A 73 -1.73 -10.65 -0.87
N ALA A 74 -1.96 -11.23 -2.04
CA ALA A 74 -1.95 -10.51 -3.32
C ALA A 74 -3.01 -9.39 -3.33
N LEU A 75 -4.24 -9.70 -2.90
CA LEU A 75 -5.29 -8.69 -2.74
C LEU A 75 -4.91 -7.59 -1.74
N ALA A 76 -4.22 -7.94 -0.65
CA ALA A 76 -3.73 -6.96 0.31
C ALA A 76 -2.70 -6.02 -0.31
N PHE A 77 -1.75 -6.54 -1.09
CA PHE A 77 -0.79 -5.71 -1.82
C PHE A 77 -1.47 -4.81 -2.86
N ASN A 78 -2.48 -5.30 -3.59
CA ASN A 78 -3.23 -4.49 -4.56
C ASN A 78 -3.86 -3.26 -3.89
N ARG A 79 -4.48 -3.46 -2.72
CA ARG A 79 -5.00 -2.36 -1.90
C ARG A 79 -3.90 -1.42 -1.40
N GLN A 80 -2.75 -1.98 -0.99
CA GLN A 80 -1.61 -1.20 -0.52
C GLN A 80 -1.03 -0.28 -1.60
N PHE A 81 -0.98 -0.74 -2.85
CA PHE A 81 -0.55 0.09 -3.97
C PHE A 81 -1.58 1.16 -4.31
N GLY A 82 -2.86 0.80 -4.40
CA GLY A 82 -3.97 1.74 -4.61
C GLY A 82 -3.91 2.51 -5.93
N ASP A 83 -3.04 2.13 -6.87
CA ASP A 83 -2.71 2.88 -8.09
C ASP A 83 -2.97 2.10 -9.38
N GLY A 84 -3.72 0.99 -9.28
CA GLY A 84 -3.98 0.05 -10.36
C GLY A 84 -2.91 -1.03 -10.56
N THR A 85 -1.87 -1.10 -9.70
CA THR A 85 -0.93 -2.23 -9.70
C THR A 85 -1.68 -3.54 -9.38
N ALA A 86 -1.48 -4.56 -10.22
CA ALA A 86 -2.00 -5.89 -10.04
C ALA A 86 -0.88 -6.86 -9.66
N ILE A 87 -0.86 -7.26 -8.40
CA ILE A 87 -0.02 -8.30 -7.82
C ILE A 87 -0.70 -9.65 -8.02
N ASP A 88 0.04 -10.56 -8.62
CA ASP A 88 -0.36 -11.94 -8.92
C ASP A 88 0.54 -12.97 -8.23
N LYS A 89 1.73 -12.56 -7.79
CA LYS A 89 2.69 -13.41 -7.11
C LYS A 89 3.08 -12.82 -5.76
N THR A 90 2.85 -13.59 -4.70
CA THR A 90 3.33 -13.25 -3.35
C THR A 90 4.21 -14.36 -2.79
N MET A 91 5.26 -13.98 -2.08
CA MET A 91 6.13 -14.93 -1.39
C MET A 91 6.75 -14.33 -0.13
N VAL A 92 7.14 -15.18 0.81
CA VAL A 92 8.10 -14.84 1.86
C VAL A 92 9.49 -15.18 1.36
N ARG A 93 10.37 -14.18 1.32
CA ARG A 93 11.77 -14.31 0.95
C ARG A 93 12.62 -14.35 2.22
N LYS A 94 13.33 -15.45 2.43
CA LYS A 94 14.43 -15.51 3.41
C LYS A 94 15.66 -14.84 2.80
N VAL A 95 16.33 -13.99 3.57
CA VAL A 95 17.57 -13.31 3.20
C VAL A 95 18.58 -13.58 4.30
N GLN A 96 19.74 -14.10 3.91
CA GLN A 96 20.83 -14.41 4.81
C GLN A 96 22.13 -14.19 4.04
N GLY A 97 22.83 -13.10 4.34
CA GLY A 97 24.09 -12.73 3.69
C GLY A 97 25.23 -13.67 4.09
N ASP A 98 25.52 -13.76 5.39
CA ASP A 98 26.43 -14.75 5.97
C ASP A 98 25.64 -15.87 6.65
N PRO A 99 25.99 -17.17 6.48
CA PRO A 99 25.40 -18.27 7.23
C PRO A 99 25.42 -18.12 8.76
N LYS A 100 26.33 -17.31 9.30
CA LYS A 100 26.46 -17.02 10.74
C LYS A 100 25.45 -15.98 11.23
N ASP A 101 24.94 -15.13 10.33
CA ASP A 101 24.00 -14.07 10.70
C ASP A 101 22.57 -14.59 10.82
N PRO A 102 21.75 -14.01 11.72
CA PRO A 102 20.34 -14.33 11.79
C PRO A 102 19.67 -13.98 10.46
N ALA A 103 18.84 -14.88 9.95
CA ALA A 103 18.11 -14.65 8.71
C ALA A 103 17.05 -13.58 8.89
N SER A 104 16.95 -12.67 7.91
CA SER A 104 15.82 -11.76 7.77
C SER A 104 14.79 -12.32 6.81
N TYR A 105 13.54 -11.88 6.97
CA TYR A 105 12.44 -12.33 6.15
C TYR A 105 11.69 -11.13 5.60
N TYR A 106 11.30 -11.19 4.33
CA TYR A 106 10.50 -10.17 3.67
C TYR A 106 9.25 -10.80 3.09
N LEU A 107 8.10 -10.16 3.30
CA LEU A 107 6.92 -10.45 2.52
C LEU A 107 6.99 -9.64 1.23
N VAL A 108 7.01 -10.34 0.09
CA VAL A 108 7.20 -9.75 -1.24
C VAL A 108 5.97 -9.99 -2.09
N GLY A 109 5.43 -8.92 -2.68
CA GLY A 109 4.43 -8.96 -3.74
C GLY A 109 5.03 -8.48 -5.04
N LEU A 110 4.86 -9.25 -6.12
CA LEU A 110 5.32 -8.93 -7.47
C LEU A 110 4.12 -8.91 -8.42
N GLY A 111 4.18 -8.02 -9.40
CA GLY A 111 3.13 -7.91 -10.41
C GLY A 111 3.41 -6.78 -11.39
N LEU A 112 2.35 -6.22 -11.96
CA LEU A 112 2.45 -5.26 -13.05
C LEU A 112 1.56 -4.04 -12.83
N ARG A 113 1.99 -2.90 -13.39
CA ARG A 113 1.15 -1.71 -13.56
C ARG A 113 1.34 -1.19 -14.98
N ASN A 114 0.26 -1.17 -15.76
CA ASN A 114 0.30 -0.80 -17.19
C ASN A 114 1.36 -1.60 -17.98
N GLY A 115 1.48 -2.90 -17.69
CA GLY A 115 2.47 -3.78 -18.33
C GLY A 115 3.91 -3.66 -17.81
N MET A 116 4.19 -2.72 -16.90
CA MET A 116 5.53 -2.53 -16.31
C MET A 116 5.69 -3.24 -14.97
N PHE A 117 6.88 -3.77 -14.71
CA PHE A 117 7.20 -4.48 -13.47
C PHE A 117 6.97 -3.60 -12.23
N ARG A 118 6.30 -4.17 -11.23
CA ARG A 118 6.11 -3.58 -9.90
C ARG A 118 6.40 -4.62 -8.84
N GLY A 119 7.17 -4.23 -7.84
CA GLY A 119 7.47 -5.05 -6.68
C GLY A 119 7.29 -4.27 -5.40
N MET A 120 6.85 -4.93 -4.34
CA MET A 120 6.88 -4.39 -2.99
C MET A 120 7.42 -5.45 -2.03
N ALA A 121 8.38 -5.07 -1.20
CA ALA A 121 8.87 -5.88 -0.10
C ALA A 121 8.61 -5.16 1.23
N ILE A 122 8.14 -5.92 2.22
CA ILE A 122 7.90 -5.43 3.58
C ILE A 122 8.63 -6.39 4.53
N PRO A 123 9.49 -5.88 5.44
CA PRO A 123 10.22 -6.74 6.37
C PRO A 123 9.25 -7.39 7.35
N LEU A 124 9.51 -8.66 7.65
CA LEU A 124 8.78 -9.46 8.62
C LEU A 124 9.53 -9.50 9.94
N THR A 125 8.80 -9.35 11.03
CA THR A 125 9.35 -9.54 12.37
C THR A 125 9.06 -10.95 12.84
N LEU A 126 10.10 -11.64 13.30
CA LEU A 126 9.99 -12.90 14.02
C LEU A 126 9.44 -12.62 15.44
N VAL A 127 8.24 -13.10 15.75
CA VAL A 127 7.53 -12.80 17.03
C VAL A 127 7.74 -13.91 18.05
N SER A 128 7.65 -15.14 17.59
CA SER A 128 8.08 -16.35 18.29
C SER A 128 9.15 -17.01 17.40
N ASP A 129 9.93 -17.96 17.92
CA ASP A 129 11.04 -18.63 17.20
C ASP A 129 10.69 -19.16 15.79
N LYS A 130 9.40 -19.18 15.43
CA LYS A 130 8.90 -19.65 14.14
C LYS A 130 7.91 -18.70 13.47
N GLU A 131 7.29 -17.73 14.13
CA GLU A 131 6.19 -16.95 13.50
C GLU A 131 6.65 -15.62 12.92
N LEU A 132 6.24 -15.38 11.67
CA LEU A 132 6.57 -14.19 10.90
C LEU A 132 5.35 -13.27 10.84
N SER A 133 5.54 -12.04 11.34
CA SER A 133 4.50 -11.01 11.36
C SER A 133 4.86 -9.80 10.52
N VAL A 134 3.85 -9.20 9.88
CA VAL A 134 3.95 -7.86 9.29
C VAL A 134 3.50 -6.85 10.33
N ARG A 135 4.32 -5.82 10.58
CA ARG A 135 3.94 -4.67 11.42
C ARG A 135 3.49 -3.52 10.53
N SER A 136 2.42 -2.83 10.91
CA SER A 136 1.90 -1.66 10.17
C SER A 136 2.87 -0.46 10.12
N ASN A 137 3.79 -0.34 11.08
CA ASN A 137 4.83 0.69 11.05
C ASN A 137 6.08 0.28 10.27
N ALA A 138 6.15 -0.94 9.73
CA ALA A 138 7.29 -1.37 8.92
C ALA A 138 7.32 -0.60 7.59
N SER A 139 8.51 -0.15 7.21
CA SER A 139 8.75 0.47 5.90
C SER A 139 8.47 -0.51 4.77
N ARG A 140 7.97 0.02 3.65
CA ARG A 140 7.76 -0.72 2.41
C ARG A 140 8.75 -0.26 1.34
N TYR A 141 9.37 -1.23 0.70
CA TYR A 141 10.36 -1.05 -0.35
C TYR A 141 9.68 -1.33 -1.69
N ILE A 142 9.55 -0.33 -2.53
CA ILE A 142 8.80 -0.40 -3.78
C ILE A 142 9.77 -0.33 -4.95
N ILE A 143 9.73 -1.31 -5.84
CA ILE A 143 10.46 -1.28 -7.10
C ILE A 143 9.51 -0.94 -8.24
N THR A 144 9.95 -0.07 -9.13
CA THR A 144 9.30 0.22 -10.42
C THR A 144 10.27 -0.08 -11.54
N GLY A 145 9.90 -0.98 -12.44
CA GLY A 145 10.65 -1.22 -13.67
C GLY A 145 10.20 -0.31 -14.79
N VAL A 146 11.14 0.21 -15.58
CA VAL A 146 10.90 0.85 -16.87
C VAL A 146 11.78 0.12 -17.88
N GLY A 147 11.20 -0.44 -18.93
CA GLY A 147 11.96 -1.19 -19.95
C GLY A 147 12.62 -2.49 -19.45
N CYS A 148 12.50 -2.83 -18.17
CA CYS A 148 13.00 -4.07 -17.57
C CYS A 148 11.90 -5.14 -17.53
N THR A 149 12.19 -6.33 -18.05
CA THR A 149 11.29 -7.50 -17.93
C THR A 149 11.10 -7.89 -16.47
N PHE A 150 12.20 -7.99 -15.73
CA PHE A 150 12.19 -8.26 -14.29
C PHE A 150 13.18 -7.35 -13.55
N CYS A 151 12.77 -6.92 -12.36
CA CYS A 151 13.64 -6.23 -11.41
C CYS A 151 13.81 -7.08 -10.14
N PHE A 152 15.00 -6.98 -9.54
CA PHE A 152 15.35 -7.69 -8.32
C PHE A 152 15.72 -6.71 -7.20
N PHE A 153 15.42 -7.07 -5.96
CA PHE A 153 15.96 -6.41 -4.78
C PHE A 153 17.40 -6.89 -4.55
N ASN A 154 18.32 -5.95 -4.33
CA ASN A 154 19.68 -6.24 -3.90
C ASN A 154 19.75 -6.20 -2.38
N PHE A 155 20.50 -7.13 -1.80
CA PHE A 155 20.63 -7.26 -0.35
C PHE A 155 22.09 -7.14 0.07
N GLU A 156 22.33 -6.41 1.16
CA GLU A 156 23.61 -6.33 1.85
C GLU A 156 23.34 -6.46 3.35
N SER A 157 24.05 -7.36 4.04
CA SER A 157 23.83 -7.65 5.47
C SER A 157 22.36 -7.86 5.87
N ASN A 158 21.59 -8.50 4.98
CA ASN A 158 20.16 -8.79 5.07
C ASN A 158 19.18 -7.63 4.80
N ASP A 159 19.69 -6.43 4.57
CA ASP A 159 18.89 -5.25 4.25
C ASP A 159 18.81 -5.00 2.75
N ILE A 160 17.67 -4.49 2.31
CA ILE A 160 17.50 -4.04 0.92
C ILE A 160 18.27 -2.74 0.73
N VAL A 161 19.32 -2.78 -0.08
CA VAL A 161 20.19 -1.61 -0.36
C VAL A 161 20.00 -1.03 -1.76
N GLY A 162 19.34 -1.76 -2.65
CA GLY A 162 19.16 -1.30 -4.03
C GLY A 162 18.38 -2.28 -4.88
N THR A 163 18.51 -2.09 -6.19
CA THR A 163 17.78 -2.82 -7.21
C THR A 163 18.66 -3.13 -8.40
N THR A 164 18.34 -4.21 -9.11
CA THR A 164 18.97 -4.59 -10.38
C THR A 164 17.91 -4.94 -11.41
N CYS A 165 18.20 -4.64 -12.67
CA CYS A 165 17.43 -5.08 -13.82
C CYS A 165 18.03 -6.38 -14.37
N GLU A 166 17.20 -7.31 -14.84
CA GLU A 166 17.68 -8.55 -15.47
C GLU A 166 18.52 -8.27 -16.72
N GLU A 167 18.05 -7.35 -17.56
CA GLU A 167 18.71 -6.97 -18.82
C GLU A 167 18.96 -5.46 -18.87
N ASN A 168 20.24 -5.08 -18.92
CA ASN A 168 20.65 -3.69 -19.06
C ASN A 168 20.59 -3.23 -20.52
N THR A 169 19.41 -3.30 -21.12
CA THR A 169 19.15 -2.68 -22.43
C THR A 169 19.10 -1.15 -22.30
N GLY A 170 19.45 -0.43 -23.35
CA GLY A 170 19.49 1.03 -23.31
C GLY A 170 18.14 1.63 -22.90
N GLY A 171 18.14 2.37 -21.78
CA GLY A 171 16.93 3.02 -21.24
C GLY A 171 16.13 2.16 -20.26
N SER A 172 16.59 0.94 -19.92
CA SER A 172 15.97 0.15 -18.86
C SER A 172 16.43 0.60 -17.47
N SER A 173 15.51 0.65 -16.50
CA SER A 173 15.83 0.97 -15.10
C SER A 173 14.89 0.28 -14.11
N CYS A 174 15.38 0.09 -12.90
CA CYS A 174 14.61 -0.39 -11.77
C CYS A 174 14.77 0.58 -10.61
N ASP A 175 13.77 1.42 -10.37
CA ASP A 175 13.83 2.47 -9.36
C ASP A 175 13.31 1.96 -8.01
N LEU A 176 14.13 2.09 -6.97
CA LEU A 176 13.76 1.77 -5.59
C LEU A 176 13.19 3.01 -4.88
N ARG A 177 12.04 2.87 -4.25
CA ARG A 177 11.45 3.87 -3.35
C ARG A 177 11.12 3.25 -2.01
N ILE A 178 11.61 3.85 -0.93
CA ILE A 178 11.30 3.44 0.44
C ILE A 178 10.22 4.38 0.97
N GLN A 179 9.16 3.81 1.53
CA GLN A 179 8.10 4.57 2.19
C GLN A 179 7.91 4.04 3.61
N GLU A 180 7.80 4.94 4.57
CA GLU A 180 7.56 4.56 5.97
C GLU A 180 6.14 4.04 6.16
N GLY A 181 6.01 2.99 6.96
CA GLY A 181 4.74 2.36 7.28
C GLY A 181 4.05 1.64 6.11
N ASN A 182 3.04 0.87 6.47
CA ASN A 182 2.16 0.17 5.55
C ASN A 182 0.77 -0.03 6.14
N THR A 183 -0.19 -0.13 5.24
CA THR A 183 -1.61 -0.38 5.46
C THR A 183 -2.01 -1.76 4.91
N LEU A 184 -1.06 -2.71 4.81
CA LEU A 184 -1.27 -4.00 4.16
C LEU A 184 -2.43 -4.77 4.82
N PHE A 185 -2.55 -4.65 6.15
CA PHE A 185 -3.60 -5.25 6.96
C PHE A 185 -4.35 -4.23 7.83
N SER A 186 -4.42 -2.97 7.41
CA SER A 186 -5.31 -2.01 8.07
C SER A 186 -6.76 -2.50 7.97
N ARG A 187 -7.49 -2.39 9.08
CA ARG A 187 -8.93 -2.69 9.14
C ARG A 187 -9.72 -1.63 8.39
#